data_AF-A0A4U6CSG1-F1
#
_entry.id   AF-A0A4U6CSG1-F1
#
_cell.length_a   1.000
_cell.length_b   1.000
_cell.length_c   1.000
_cell.angle_alpha   90.00
_cell.angle_beta   90.00
_cell.angle_gamma   90.00
#
_symmetry.space_group_name_H-M   'P 1'
#
loop_
_entity.id
_entity.type
_entity.pdbx_description
1 polymer ?
#
loop_
_entity_poly.entity_id
_entity_poly.type
_entity_poly.pdbx_seq_one_letter_code
_entity_poly.pdbx_strand_id
1 'polypeptide(L)'
;MLKSILPMILFISSSLLSFAQNDPEIIALPKDASSVIRTNKFFVQNVEDKRKIKGAGIGKLIVFGKEKPVSLGNTVEKELLSYWSYSAPKRNDDFLPLYISVKDFQISEKRTGPNKVTGDIKLEVTFRYYRNTVPVELTNYQTSAVYTRPEKDFDYPKLIKQLLDPALIHFQKWMVTNTGKNPVLAKNLKLVFNEITSTDKSDTVFYSIRRPLVWSDFQGQKNRPGSRYAAAVFTSFAYEGHSYPKDNDIVLQLDLKTFMVKSMSWGLAEAKNAGTLRHEQLHFDITRIVVERFKKRLEAAELTIEDYDSEIQYQFLEAFREMNTEQEAYDNATGHGLNAGEQAAWDRKISKEILDIYSRQ
;
A
#
# COMPACT_ATOMS: atom_id res chain seq x y z
N MET A 1 22.17 39.67 98.01
CA MET A 1 20.97 39.35 97.23
C MET A 1 21.27 39.60 95.76
N LEU A 2 21.33 38.56 94.92
CA LEU A 2 20.62 38.50 93.64
C LEU A 2 20.72 37.05 93.12
N LYS A 3 19.55 36.52 92.72
CA LYS A 3 19.26 35.14 92.28
C LYS A 3 19.79 34.90 90.84
N SER A 4 20.42 33.76 90.57
CA SER A 4 19.88 32.61 89.82
C SER A 4 19.94 32.71 88.28
N ILE A 5 20.47 31.68 87.63
CA ILE A 5 19.78 30.71 86.73
C ILE A 5 20.84 30.10 85.78
N LEU A 6 20.96 28.76 85.86
CA LEU A 6 21.75 27.88 84.99
C LEU A 6 20.91 27.54 83.74
N PRO A 7 21.43 27.58 82.49
CA PRO A 7 20.70 27.04 81.36
C PRO A 7 21.06 25.56 81.11
N MET A 8 19.99 24.77 81.06
CA MET A 8 19.93 23.34 80.76
C MET A 8 20.20 23.08 79.27
N ILE A 9 21.08 22.12 78.99
CA ILE A 9 21.41 21.65 77.64
C ILE A 9 20.25 20.80 77.11
N LEU A 10 19.70 21.16 75.94
CA LEU A 10 18.73 20.35 75.20
C LEU A 10 19.39 19.77 73.95
N PHE A 11 19.77 18.50 73.99
CA PHE A 11 20.20 17.74 72.82
C PHE A 11 18.96 17.36 72.00
N ILE A 12 18.74 18.03 70.87
CA ILE A 12 17.73 17.64 69.89
C ILE A 12 18.35 16.56 69.00
N SER A 13 18.06 15.29 69.30
CA SER A 13 18.34 14.17 68.40
C SER A 13 17.37 14.25 67.22
N SER A 14 17.84 14.77 66.09
CA SER A 14 17.13 14.68 64.81
C SER A 14 17.30 13.28 64.25
N SER A 15 16.32 12.42 64.49
CA SER A 15 16.16 11.15 63.79
C SER A 15 15.79 11.44 62.33
N LEU A 16 16.80 11.51 61.47
CA LEU A 16 16.62 11.45 60.02
C LEU A 16 15.98 10.09 59.68
N LEU A 17 14.68 10.10 59.40
CA LEU A 17 13.99 9.02 58.72
C LEU A 17 14.61 8.87 57.32
N SER A 18 15.56 7.94 57.20
CA SER A 18 16.04 7.43 55.93
C SER A 18 14.87 6.73 55.23
N PHE A 19 14.17 7.44 54.35
CA PHE A 19 13.33 6.80 53.35
C PHE A 19 14.25 5.91 52.51
N ALA A 20 14.08 4.58 52.62
CA ALA A 20 14.79 3.63 51.78
C ALA A 20 14.42 3.95 50.32
N GLN A 21 15.38 4.51 49.58
CA GLN A 21 15.27 4.73 48.15
C GLN A 21 15.16 3.35 47.48
N ASN A 22 13.98 3.00 46.98
CA ASN A 22 13.76 1.82 46.14
C ASN A 22 14.26 2.13 44.73
N ASP A 23 15.57 2.38 44.61
CA ASP A 23 16.19 2.63 43.31
C ASP A 23 15.98 1.40 42.42
N PRO A 24 15.61 1.57 41.15
CA PRO A 24 15.38 0.44 40.26
C PRO A 24 16.67 -0.33 40.01
N GLU A 25 16.54 -1.65 39.84
CA GLU A 25 17.61 -2.45 39.26
C GLU A 25 17.75 -2.08 37.79
N ILE A 26 18.93 -1.61 37.37
CA ILE A 26 19.19 -1.17 36.00
C ILE A 26 19.76 -2.32 35.18
N ILE A 27 19.08 -2.69 34.11
CA ILE A 27 19.60 -3.66 33.14
C ILE A 27 20.16 -2.90 31.93
N ALA A 28 21.44 -3.12 31.65
CA ALA A 28 22.09 -2.64 30.44
C ALA A 28 21.93 -3.66 29.31
N LEU A 29 21.46 -3.21 28.15
CA LEU A 29 21.37 -4.08 26.97
C LEU A 29 22.73 -4.18 26.28
N PRO A 30 23.14 -5.39 25.85
CA PRO A 30 24.41 -5.58 25.16
C PRO A 30 24.35 -4.91 23.78
N LYS A 31 25.47 -4.31 23.35
CA LYS A 31 25.63 -3.69 22.03
C LYS A 31 26.45 -4.61 21.13
N ASP A 32 25.93 -5.81 20.94
CA ASP A 32 26.64 -6.88 20.25
C ASP A 32 25.93 -7.14 18.92
N ALA A 33 26.68 -7.20 17.83
CA ALA A 33 26.08 -7.33 16.52
C ALA A 33 25.53 -8.76 16.41
N SER A 34 24.20 -8.91 16.36
CA SER A 34 23.65 -10.15 15.83
C SER A 34 24.08 -10.24 14.37
N SER A 35 24.95 -11.20 14.04
CA SER A 35 25.51 -11.41 12.69
C SER A 35 24.46 -11.78 11.63
N VAL A 36 23.19 -11.82 11.99
CA VAL A 36 22.11 -12.47 11.25
C VAL A 36 21.39 -11.55 10.26
N ILE A 37 21.52 -10.22 10.37
CA ILE A 37 20.58 -9.26 9.76
C ILE A 37 21.28 -8.25 8.84
N ARG A 38 21.97 -8.71 7.79
CA ARG A 38 22.67 -7.80 6.84
C ARG A 38 22.15 -7.80 5.40
N THR A 39 21.22 -8.69 5.06
CA THR A 39 20.87 -8.95 3.65
C THR A 39 19.64 -8.20 3.15
N ASN A 40 18.87 -7.56 4.03
CA ASN A 40 17.57 -7.01 3.66
C ASN A 40 17.58 -5.47 3.54
N LYS A 41 16.75 -4.94 2.64
CA LYS A 41 16.65 -3.50 2.35
C LYS A 41 15.74 -2.76 3.34
N PHE A 42 16.06 -2.78 4.64
CA PHE A 42 15.40 -1.96 5.66
C PHE A 42 16.41 -1.42 6.68
N PHE A 43 16.06 -0.35 7.39
CA PHE A 43 16.79 0.13 8.56
C PHE A 43 15.78 0.54 9.65
N VAL A 44 16.19 0.52 10.91
CA VAL A 44 15.32 0.96 12.01
C VAL A 44 15.34 2.48 12.07
N GLN A 45 14.22 3.10 11.72
CA GLN A 45 14.03 4.54 11.72
C GLN A 45 13.63 5.07 13.10
N ASN A 46 12.73 4.36 13.81
CA ASN A 46 12.31 4.74 15.15
C ASN A 46 11.70 3.56 15.94
N VAL A 47 11.67 3.71 17.27
CA VAL A 47 10.92 2.84 18.19
C VAL A 47 9.99 3.70 19.03
N GLU A 48 8.74 3.27 19.18
CA GLU A 48 7.74 3.97 19.97
C GLU A 48 7.25 3.08 21.12
N ASP A 49 7.08 3.68 22.30
CA ASP A 49 6.55 3.01 23.48
C ASP A 49 5.04 3.27 23.54
N LYS A 50 4.30 2.23 23.13
CA LYS A 50 2.84 2.17 23.15
C LYS A 50 2.34 1.27 24.28
N ARG A 51 3.21 0.91 25.24
CA ARG A 51 2.81 0.19 26.46
C ARG A 51 1.92 1.10 27.31
N LYS A 52 1.13 0.49 28.21
CA LYS A 52 0.28 1.21 29.16
C LYS A 52 1.09 2.09 30.12
N ILE A 53 2.23 1.58 30.58
CA ILE A 53 3.17 2.29 31.45
C ILE A 53 4.43 2.56 30.63
N LYS A 54 4.67 3.83 30.32
CA LYS A 54 5.81 4.27 29.50
C LYS A 54 7.02 4.58 30.36
N GLY A 55 8.20 4.61 29.72
CA GLY A 55 9.45 5.05 30.35
C GLY A 55 10.48 3.92 30.42
N ALA A 56 11.41 4.03 31.37
CA ALA A 56 12.50 3.05 31.52
C ALA A 56 12.07 1.76 32.21
N GLY A 57 10.99 1.79 32.99
CA GLY A 57 10.51 0.66 33.78
C GLY A 57 10.02 -0.51 32.92
N ILE A 58 10.42 -1.72 33.31
CA ILE A 58 10.02 -2.97 32.66
C ILE A 58 9.50 -4.01 33.65
N GLY A 59 9.02 -3.58 34.83
CA GLY A 59 8.34 -4.44 35.80
C GLY A 59 9.10 -4.57 37.12
N LYS A 60 9.13 -5.79 37.68
CA LYS A 60 9.72 -6.06 39.00
C LYS A 60 10.52 -7.36 39.04
N LEU A 61 11.60 -7.34 39.81
CA LEU A 61 12.46 -8.50 40.08
C LEU A 61 12.48 -8.81 41.58
N ILE A 62 12.85 -10.04 41.92
CA ILE A 62 13.15 -10.47 43.29
C ILE A 62 14.64 -10.34 43.55
N VAL A 63 15.04 -9.37 44.36
CA VAL A 63 16.44 -9.13 44.75
C VAL A 63 16.57 -9.30 46.26
N PHE A 64 17.43 -10.22 46.71
CA PHE A 64 17.58 -10.60 48.13
C PHE A 64 16.24 -10.88 48.84
N GLY A 65 15.34 -11.60 48.17
CA GLY A 65 14.03 -11.98 48.69
C GLY A 65 12.96 -10.87 48.71
N LYS A 66 13.26 -9.67 48.20
CA LYS A 66 12.32 -8.54 48.12
C LYS A 66 12.00 -8.16 46.67
N GLU A 67 10.78 -7.70 46.41
CA GLU A 67 10.43 -7.08 45.14
C GLU A 67 11.14 -5.73 44.98
N LYS A 68 11.86 -5.58 43.87
CA LYS A 68 12.53 -4.35 43.47
C LYS A 68 12.08 -3.98 42.05
N PRO A 69 11.75 -2.71 41.76
CA PRO A 69 11.48 -2.27 40.40
C PRO A 69 12.68 -2.56 39.49
N VAL A 70 12.43 -2.88 38.22
CA VAL A 70 13.48 -3.02 37.21
C VAL A 70 13.26 -2.04 36.08
N SER A 71 14.35 -1.43 35.62
CA SER A 71 14.35 -0.47 34.52
C SER A 71 15.53 -0.71 33.60
N LEU A 72 15.45 -0.19 32.38
CA LEU A 72 16.62 -0.04 31.53
C LEU A 72 17.40 1.23 31.87
N GLY A 73 18.59 1.38 31.30
CA GLY A 73 19.42 2.58 31.47
C GLY A 73 18.82 3.88 30.91
N ASN A 74 17.82 3.77 30.02
CA ASN A 74 17.08 4.89 29.46
C ASN A 74 15.62 4.48 29.21
N THR A 75 14.81 5.35 28.59
CA THR A 75 13.46 4.98 28.14
C THR A 75 13.52 3.78 27.20
N VAL A 76 12.51 2.91 27.26
CA VAL A 76 12.43 1.72 26.40
C VAL A 76 12.56 2.06 24.91
N GLU A 77 12.00 3.19 24.47
CA GLU A 77 12.14 3.70 23.10
C GLU A 77 13.61 3.87 22.70
N LYS A 78 14.39 4.57 23.52
CA LYS A 78 15.80 4.89 23.23
C LYS A 78 16.69 3.66 23.29
N GLU A 79 16.48 2.81 24.29
CA GLU A 79 17.27 1.59 24.47
C GLU A 79 17.00 0.58 23.35
N LEU A 80 15.73 0.32 23.02
CA LEU A 80 15.39 -0.61 21.96
C LEU A 80 15.71 -0.06 20.56
N LEU A 81 15.61 1.26 20.35
CA LEU A 81 16.09 1.89 19.14
C LEU A 81 17.60 1.69 18.99
N SER A 82 18.38 1.95 20.04
CA SER A 82 19.83 1.71 20.02
C SER A 82 20.16 0.24 19.76
N TYR A 83 19.43 -0.68 20.39
CA TYR A 83 19.64 -2.12 20.28
C TYR A 83 19.37 -2.64 18.85
N TRP A 84 18.17 -2.39 18.32
CA TRP A 84 17.79 -2.90 17.01
C TRP A 84 18.48 -2.15 15.86
N SER A 85 18.76 -0.86 15.99
CA SER A 85 19.53 -0.12 14.96
C SER A 85 20.96 -0.61 14.84
N TYR A 86 21.55 -1.13 15.93
CA TYR A 86 22.88 -1.72 15.89
C TYR A 86 22.88 -3.09 15.18
N SER A 87 21.79 -3.84 15.30
CA SER A 87 21.63 -5.15 14.65
C SER A 87 21.14 -5.04 13.19
N ALA A 88 20.42 -3.99 12.84
CA ALA A 88 19.88 -3.76 11.50
C ALA A 88 20.92 -3.15 10.53
N PRO A 89 20.69 -3.22 9.21
CA PRO A 89 21.47 -2.47 8.24
C PRO A 89 21.46 -0.97 8.52
N LYS A 90 22.57 -0.31 8.21
CA LYS A 90 22.68 1.15 8.32
C LYS A 90 21.69 1.82 7.36
N ARG A 91 21.28 3.03 7.74
CA ARG A 91 20.40 3.87 6.91
C ARG A 91 20.92 3.98 5.48
N ASN A 92 20.02 3.73 4.55
CA ASN A 92 20.15 3.97 3.12
C ASN A 92 18.77 4.42 2.64
N ASP A 93 18.69 5.46 1.81
CA ASP A 93 17.41 6.05 1.40
C ASP A 93 16.59 5.12 0.48
N ASP A 94 17.23 4.11 -0.12
CA ASP A 94 16.53 3.05 -0.88
C ASP A 94 15.86 2.00 0.03
N PHE A 95 16.24 1.96 1.32
CA PHE A 95 15.76 0.96 2.25
C PHE A 95 14.43 1.39 2.89
N LEU A 96 13.64 0.41 3.33
CA LEU A 96 12.42 0.65 4.07
C LEU A 96 12.73 1.27 5.46
N PRO A 97 12.20 2.46 5.79
CA PRO A 97 12.36 3.07 7.11
C PRO A 97 11.42 2.42 8.12
N LEU A 98 11.92 1.48 8.90
CA LEU A 98 11.13 0.65 9.81
C LEU A 98 10.85 1.38 11.12
N TYR A 99 9.57 1.42 11.51
CA TYR A 99 9.11 1.87 12.82
C TYR A 99 8.62 0.68 13.64
N ILE A 100 9.06 0.59 14.89
CA ILE A 100 8.71 -0.52 15.78
C ILE A 100 7.85 -0.03 16.95
N SER A 101 6.62 -0.50 16.96
CA SER A 101 5.58 -0.42 17.99
C SER A 101 5.77 -1.30 19.20
N VAL A 102 6.33 -0.86 20.34
CA VAL A 102 6.36 -1.69 21.55
C VAL A 102 5.00 -1.63 22.26
N LYS A 103 4.28 -2.75 22.30
CA LYS A 103 2.94 -2.88 22.90
C LYS A 103 2.99 -3.52 24.29
N ASP A 104 3.89 -4.48 24.47
CA ASP A 104 4.22 -5.08 25.77
C ASP A 104 5.74 -5.29 25.86
N PHE A 105 6.31 -4.96 27.01
CA PHE A 105 7.68 -5.31 27.38
C PHE A 105 7.79 -5.26 28.89
N GLN A 106 7.68 -6.42 29.53
CA GLN A 106 7.58 -6.54 30.97
C GLN A 106 8.23 -7.83 31.48
N ILE A 107 8.81 -7.73 32.67
CA ILE A 107 9.35 -8.83 33.48
C ILE A 107 8.57 -8.85 34.80
N SER A 108 8.12 -10.04 35.18
CA SER A 108 7.50 -10.29 36.47
C SER A 108 8.14 -11.51 37.11
N GLU A 109 8.52 -11.39 38.37
CA GLU A 109 9.10 -12.49 39.13
C GLU A 109 8.34 -12.76 40.42
N LYS A 110 8.31 -14.03 40.82
CA LYS A 110 7.78 -14.48 42.10
C LYS A 110 8.75 -15.45 42.74
N ARG A 111 8.97 -15.30 44.05
CA ARG A 111 9.70 -16.29 44.85
C ARG A 111 8.87 -17.56 44.96
N THR A 112 9.42 -18.70 44.54
CA THR A 112 8.73 -20.01 44.55
C THR A 112 9.37 -21.03 45.50
N GLY A 113 10.49 -20.68 46.14
CA GLY A 113 11.11 -21.47 47.20
C GLY A 113 12.38 -20.82 47.74
N PRO A 114 13.08 -21.49 48.69
CA PRO A 114 14.38 -21.03 49.17
C PRO A 114 15.38 -20.94 48.01
N ASN A 115 15.97 -19.75 47.80
CA ASN A 115 16.88 -19.47 46.69
C ASN A 115 16.30 -19.85 45.32
N LYS A 116 14.98 -19.73 45.13
CA LYS A 116 14.30 -20.07 43.88
C LYS A 116 13.28 -19.01 43.50
N VAL A 117 13.49 -18.40 42.34
CA VAL A 117 12.62 -17.39 41.74
C VAL A 117 12.14 -17.91 40.39
N THR A 118 10.85 -17.79 40.13
CA THR A 118 10.26 -18.05 38.82
C THR A 118 9.84 -16.72 38.21
N GLY A 119 10.27 -16.48 36.97
CA GLY A 119 10.00 -15.26 36.24
C GLY A 119 9.30 -15.53 34.91
N ASP A 120 8.57 -14.52 34.47
CA ASP A 120 7.95 -14.41 33.15
C ASP A 120 8.46 -13.11 32.52
N ILE A 121 8.86 -13.18 31.25
CA ILE A 121 9.18 -12.01 30.43
C ILE A 121 8.36 -12.06 29.14
N LYS A 122 7.79 -10.92 28.75
CA LYS A 122 6.94 -10.77 27.56
C LYS A 122 7.43 -9.65 26.69
N LEU A 123 7.27 -9.83 25.38
CA LEU A 123 7.49 -8.82 24.35
C LEU A 123 6.37 -8.91 23.32
N GLU A 124 5.76 -7.78 23.00
CA GLU A 124 4.83 -7.64 21.88
C GLU A 124 5.21 -6.40 21.08
N VAL A 125 5.45 -6.57 19.78
CA VAL A 125 5.81 -5.50 18.87
C VAL A 125 5.01 -5.51 17.57
N THR A 126 4.80 -4.32 17.00
CA THR A 126 4.23 -4.13 15.66
C THR A 126 5.25 -3.44 14.77
N PHE A 127 5.44 -3.94 13.56
CA PHE A 127 6.31 -3.35 12.55
C PHE A 127 5.47 -2.55 11.55
N ARG A 128 5.88 -1.30 11.29
CA ARG A 128 5.22 -0.43 10.32
C ARG A 128 6.23 0.43 9.57
N TYR A 129 5.78 1.07 8.51
CA TYR A 129 6.46 2.22 7.92
C TYR A 129 5.44 3.31 7.62
N TYR A 130 5.90 4.45 7.13
CA TYR A 130 5.03 5.54 6.71
C TYR A 130 5.11 5.72 5.20
N ARG A 131 3.95 5.73 4.55
CA ARG A 131 3.79 6.04 3.14
C ARG A 131 3.00 7.34 3.06
N ASN A 132 3.60 8.41 2.57
CA ASN A 132 2.97 9.74 2.50
C ASN A 132 2.32 10.17 3.84
N THR A 133 3.04 9.97 4.96
CA THR A 133 2.58 10.22 6.35
C THR A 133 1.48 9.31 6.89
N VAL A 134 0.93 8.40 6.07
CA VAL A 134 -0.02 7.37 6.49
C VAL A 134 0.74 6.17 7.04
N PRO A 135 0.43 5.67 8.25
CA PRO A 135 1.06 4.46 8.78
C PRO A 135 0.57 3.23 8.03
N VAL A 136 1.50 2.43 7.54
CA VAL A 136 1.23 1.13 6.90
C VAL A 136 1.80 0.03 7.78
N GLU A 137 0.91 -0.77 8.37
CA GLU A 137 1.30 -1.92 9.18
C GLU A 137 1.81 -3.06 8.30
N LEU A 138 2.92 -3.68 8.72
CA LEU A 138 3.60 -4.72 7.96
C LEU A 138 3.36 -6.10 8.58
N THR A 139 3.74 -6.26 9.85
CA THR A 139 3.54 -7.50 10.60
C THR A 139 3.63 -7.23 12.10
N ASN A 140 3.22 -8.20 12.91
CA ASN A 140 3.35 -8.16 14.36
C ASN A 140 4.24 -9.33 14.82
N TYR A 141 4.75 -9.23 16.04
CA TYR A 141 5.52 -10.28 16.69
C TYR A 141 5.26 -10.25 18.19
N GLN A 142 4.95 -11.41 18.75
CA GLN A 142 4.75 -11.59 20.19
C GLN A 142 5.52 -12.81 20.66
N THR A 143 6.16 -12.69 21.81
CA THR A 143 6.91 -13.79 22.43
C THR A 143 6.90 -13.64 23.95
N SER A 144 7.04 -14.77 24.64
CA SER A 144 7.22 -14.80 26.08
C SER A 144 8.16 -15.94 26.47
N ALA A 145 8.84 -15.77 27.60
CA ALA A 145 9.69 -16.80 28.17
C ALA A 145 9.44 -16.92 29.67
N VAL A 146 9.25 -18.15 30.13
CA VAL A 146 9.22 -18.48 31.55
C VAL A 146 10.58 -19.05 31.93
N TYR A 147 11.15 -18.54 33.02
CA TYR A 147 12.46 -18.97 33.50
C TYR A 147 12.44 -19.21 35.00
N THR A 148 13.41 -19.98 35.48
CA THR A 148 13.66 -20.19 36.90
C THR A 148 15.12 -19.92 37.17
N ARG A 149 15.41 -19.22 38.26
CA ARG A 149 16.77 -18.83 38.64
C ARG A 149 16.98 -18.85 40.16
N PRO A 150 18.25 -18.92 40.60
CA PRO A 150 18.60 -18.57 41.98
C PRO A 150 18.32 -17.09 42.26
N GLU A 151 18.23 -16.69 43.54
CA GLU A 151 17.98 -15.29 43.93
C GLU A 151 19.14 -14.35 43.58
N LYS A 152 20.33 -14.91 43.28
CA LYS A 152 21.57 -14.20 42.88
C LYS A 152 22.02 -14.63 41.48
N ASP A 153 22.95 -13.87 40.90
CA ASP A 153 23.76 -14.27 39.73
C ASP A 153 22.94 -14.72 38.51
N PHE A 154 22.05 -13.84 38.02
CA PHE A 154 21.27 -14.09 36.81
C PHE A 154 21.58 -13.09 35.70
N ASP A 155 21.82 -13.63 34.50
CA ASP A 155 22.18 -12.86 33.31
C ASP A 155 20.93 -12.37 32.57
N TYR A 156 20.31 -11.32 33.11
CA TYR A 156 19.18 -10.65 32.45
C TYR A 156 19.53 -10.11 31.05
N PRO A 157 20.71 -9.50 30.80
CA PRO A 157 21.10 -9.09 29.46
C PRO A 157 20.98 -10.21 28.42
N LYS A 158 21.44 -11.43 28.75
CA LYS A 158 21.31 -12.60 27.88
C LYS A 158 19.86 -13.03 27.67
N LEU A 159 19.03 -13.05 28.72
CA LEU A 159 17.61 -13.40 28.59
C LEU A 159 16.87 -12.40 27.69
N ILE A 160 17.08 -11.09 27.90
CA ILE A 160 16.44 -10.06 27.09
C ILE A 160 16.92 -10.14 25.64
N LYS A 161 18.21 -10.40 25.40
CA LYS A 161 18.75 -10.65 24.06
C LYS A 161 18.01 -11.77 23.33
N GLN A 162 17.80 -12.90 24.01
CA GLN A 162 17.05 -14.05 23.47
C GLN A 162 15.59 -13.74 23.15
N LEU A 163 15.03 -12.68 23.75
CA LEU A 163 13.68 -12.20 23.47
C LEU A 163 13.63 -11.17 22.33
N LEU A 164 14.61 -10.27 22.27
CA LEU A 164 14.66 -9.16 21.30
C LEU A 164 15.16 -9.57 19.91
N ASP A 165 16.14 -10.48 19.83
CA ASP A 165 16.71 -10.91 18.54
C ASP A 165 15.67 -11.57 17.62
N PRO A 166 14.83 -12.51 18.12
CA PRO A 166 13.82 -13.15 17.29
C PRO A 166 12.82 -12.18 16.66
N ALA A 167 12.54 -11.03 17.29
CA ALA A 167 11.62 -10.04 16.73
C ALA A 167 12.12 -9.48 15.40
N LEU A 168 13.41 -9.10 15.33
CA LEU A 168 13.98 -8.55 14.10
C LEU A 168 14.26 -9.64 13.06
N ILE A 169 14.59 -10.87 13.49
CA ILE A 169 14.70 -12.05 12.62
C ILE A 169 13.34 -12.40 12.00
N HIS A 170 12.25 -12.34 12.77
CA HIS A 170 10.90 -12.52 12.27
C HIS A 170 10.57 -11.50 11.18
N PHE A 171 10.85 -10.22 11.43
CA PHE A 171 10.65 -9.17 10.43
C PHE A 171 11.50 -9.38 9.17
N GLN A 172 12.77 -9.80 9.32
CA GLN A 172 13.64 -10.15 8.19
C GLN A 172 13.05 -11.28 7.34
N LYS A 173 12.60 -12.37 7.97
CA LYS A 173 11.95 -13.49 7.28
C LYS A 173 10.68 -13.03 6.57
N TRP A 174 9.87 -12.21 7.24
CA TRP A 174 8.67 -11.62 6.64
C TRP A 174 9.02 -10.79 5.41
N MET A 175 10.04 -9.93 5.47
CA MET A 175 10.51 -9.15 4.32
C MET A 175 10.95 -10.03 3.14
N VAL A 176 11.70 -11.11 3.39
CA VAL A 176 12.14 -12.06 2.34
C VAL A 176 10.93 -12.70 1.65
N THR A 177 9.92 -13.09 2.41
CA THR A 177 8.72 -13.73 1.87
C THR A 177 7.82 -12.77 1.08
N ASN A 178 7.79 -11.48 1.47
CA ASN A 178 6.79 -10.52 0.99
C ASN A 178 7.32 -9.50 -0.03
N THR A 179 8.63 -9.29 -0.14
CA THR A 179 9.21 -8.33 -1.09
C THR A 179 8.79 -8.68 -2.53
N GLY A 180 8.26 -7.70 -3.26
CA GLY A 180 7.77 -7.86 -4.63
C GLY A 180 6.49 -8.69 -4.78
N LYS A 181 5.89 -9.16 -3.68
CA LYS A 181 4.69 -10.03 -3.68
C LYS A 181 3.56 -9.51 -2.83
N ASN A 182 3.84 -8.64 -1.87
CA ASN A 182 2.83 -8.08 -0.97
C ASN A 182 2.61 -6.60 -1.30
N PRO A 183 1.38 -6.19 -1.66
CA PRO A 183 1.08 -4.80 -2.01
C PRO A 183 1.33 -3.80 -0.88
N VAL A 184 1.37 -4.24 0.39
CA VAL A 184 1.71 -3.34 1.51
C VAL A 184 3.13 -2.78 1.43
N LEU A 185 4.03 -3.44 0.68
CA LEU A 185 5.41 -2.99 0.46
C LEU A 185 5.57 -2.12 -0.78
N ALA A 186 4.55 -2.02 -1.63
CA ALA A 186 4.61 -1.17 -2.80
C ALA A 186 4.67 0.31 -2.38
N LYS A 187 5.44 1.08 -3.14
CA LYS A 187 5.67 2.52 -2.96
C LYS A 187 5.05 3.32 -4.09
N ASN A 188 4.92 2.74 -5.28
CA ASN A 188 4.42 3.42 -6.46
C ASN A 188 3.32 2.61 -7.16
N LEU A 189 2.65 3.28 -8.10
CA LEU A 189 1.79 2.65 -9.09
C LEU A 189 2.48 2.66 -10.44
N LYS A 190 2.25 1.61 -11.22
CA LYS A 190 2.70 1.53 -12.61
C LYS A 190 1.54 1.13 -13.50
N LEU A 191 1.10 2.05 -14.35
CA LEU A 191 0.09 1.77 -15.37
C LEU A 191 0.70 0.97 -16.52
N VAL A 192 -0.02 -0.05 -16.97
CA VAL A 192 0.29 -0.83 -18.17
C VAL A 192 -0.99 -1.00 -18.96
N PHE A 193 -0.99 -0.56 -20.21
CA PHE A 193 -2.13 -0.73 -21.11
C PHE A 193 -1.87 -1.86 -22.08
N ASN A 194 -2.87 -2.69 -22.30
CA ASN A 194 -2.85 -3.75 -23.29
C ASN A 194 -4.09 -3.63 -24.17
N GLU A 195 -3.92 -3.53 -25.49
CA GLU A 195 -5.04 -3.39 -26.43
C GLU A 195 -5.45 -4.76 -26.94
N ILE A 196 -6.70 -5.16 -26.66
CA ILE A 196 -7.26 -6.43 -27.12
C ILE A 196 -7.70 -6.29 -28.58
N THR A 197 -7.03 -7.02 -29.47
CA THR A 197 -7.30 -7.01 -30.91
C THR A 197 -7.69 -8.38 -31.47
N SER A 198 -7.84 -9.41 -30.64
CA SER A 198 -8.07 -10.79 -31.12
C SER A 198 -9.51 -11.03 -31.55
N THR A 199 -9.68 -11.76 -32.64
CA THR A 199 -10.98 -12.03 -33.26
C THR A 199 -11.22 -13.53 -33.37
N ASP A 200 -11.74 -14.15 -32.32
CA ASP A 200 -12.19 -15.55 -32.40
C ASP A 200 -13.71 -15.63 -32.31
N LYS A 201 -14.33 -15.89 -33.48
CA LYS A 201 -15.73 -16.34 -33.70
C LYS A 201 -16.82 -15.71 -32.82
N SER A 202 -16.58 -14.53 -32.27
CA SER A 202 -17.50 -13.83 -31.38
C SER A 202 -18.40 -12.86 -32.16
N ASP A 203 -19.47 -12.44 -31.51
CA ASP A 203 -20.39 -11.37 -31.95
C ASP A 203 -19.73 -9.98 -31.91
N THR A 204 -18.41 -9.91 -31.75
CA THR A 204 -17.67 -8.67 -31.53
C THR A 204 -16.55 -8.54 -32.55
N VAL A 205 -16.37 -7.33 -33.06
CA VAL A 205 -15.21 -6.90 -33.83
C VAL A 205 -14.39 -6.00 -32.93
N PHE A 206 -13.12 -6.34 -32.70
CA PHE A 206 -12.19 -5.43 -32.02
C PHE A 206 -11.51 -4.50 -33.02
N TYR A 207 -11.23 -3.28 -32.58
CA TYR A 207 -10.67 -2.24 -33.43
C TYR A 207 -9.28 -2.63 -33.90
N SER A 208 -9.03 -2.50 -35.21
CA SER A 208 -7.72 -2.63 -35.80
C SER A 208 -7.68 -1.88 -37.11
N ILE A 209 -6.65 -1.04 -37.28
CA ILE A 209 -6.41 -0.34 -38.55
C ILE A 209 -6.21 -1.31 -39.73
N ARG A 210 -5.82 -2.56 -39.45
CA ARG A 210 -5.62 -3.62 -40.44
C ARG A 210 -6.88 -4.44 -40.72
N ARG A 211 -7.97 -4.22 -39.95
CA ARG A 211 -9.26 -4.90 -40.14
C ARG A 211 -10.41 -3.89 -40.06
N PRO A 212 -10.58 -3.02 -41.09
CA PRO A 212 -11.75 -2.14 -41.19
C PRO A 212 -13.06 -2.93 -41.17
N LEU A 213 -14.16 -2.25 -40.83
CA LEU A 213 -15.51 -2.79 -40.88
C LEU A 213 -15.86 -3.20 -42.30
N VAL A 214 -16.56 -4.32 -42.42
CA VAL A 214 -17.13 -4.83 -43.68
C VAL A 214 -18.60 -5.13 -43.48
N TRP A 215 -19.39 -5.12 -44.56
CA TRP A 215 -20.84 -5.35 -44.46
C TRP A 215 -21.25 -6.70 -43.84
N SER A 216 -20.37 -7.71 -43.87
CA SER A 216 -20.60 -9.00 -43.19
C SER A 216 -20.53 -8.91 -41.67
N ASP A 217 -20.01 -7.82 -41.11
CA ASP A 217 -20.04 -7.54 -39.67
C ASP A 217 -21.41 -7.04 -39.20
N PHE A 218 -22.27 -6.54 -40.09
CA PHE A 218 -23.58 -5.98 -39.76
C PHE A 218 -24.65 -7.08 -39.79
N GLN A 219 -24.71 -7.86 -38.71
CA GLN A 219 -25.55 -9.06 -38.59
C GLN A 219 -26.87 -8.80 -37.86
N GLY A 220 -27.03 -7.61 -37.29
CA GLY A 220 -28.25 -7.18 -36.64
C GLY A 220 -29.41 -7.01 -37.63
N GLN A 221 -30.62 -7.14 -37.09
CA GLN A 221 -31.85 -6.82 -37.82
C GLN A 221 -32.32 -5.41 -37.45
N LYS A 222 -33.02 -4.75 -38.37
CA LYS A 222 -33.66 -3.46 -38.08
C LYS A 222 -34.81 -3.69 -37.10
N ASN A 223 -34.53 -3.50 -35.82
CA ASN A 223 -35.48 -3.80 -34.74
C ASN A 223 -36.42 -2.64 -34.37
N ARG A 224 -36.47 -1.57 -35.17
CA ARG A 224 -37.30 -0.37 -34.91
C ARG A 224 -38.18 -0.02 -36.12
N PRO A 225 -39.47 -0.43 -36.11
CA PRO A 225 -40.46 0.06 -37.07
C PRO A 225 -40.50 1.59 -37.04
N GLY A 226 -40.45 2.24 -38.21
CA GLY A 226 -40.49 3.71 -38.32
C GLY A 226 -39.16 4.45 -38.15
N SER A 227 -38.04 3.76 -37.89
CA SER A 227 -36.72 4.41 -37.89
C SER A 227 -36.35 4.93 -39.29
N ARG A 228 -36.01 6.22 -39.37
CA ARG A 228 -35.53 6.92 -40.58
C ARG A 228 -34.09 6.59 -40.97
N TYR A 229 -33.36 5.86 -40.11
CA TYR A 229 -31.96 5.53 -40.34
C TYR A 229 -31.81 4.39 -41.36
N ALA A 230 -30.80 4.52 -42.22
CA ALA A 230 -30.50 3.59 -43.31
C ALA A 230 -29.51 2.49 -42.87
N ALA A 231 -28.64 2.81 -41.92
CA ALA A 231 -27.75 1.90 -41.21
C ALA A 231 -27.54 2.40 -39.77
N ALA A 232 -27.00 1.53 -38.91
CA ALA A 232 -26.53 1.89 -37.59
C ALA A 232 -25.39 0.95 -37.18
N VAL A 233 -24.32 1.52 -36.64
CA VAL A 233 -23.25 0.79 -35.97
C VAL A 233 -23.34 0.93 -34.46
N PHE A 234 -23.10 -0.18 -33.75
CA PHE A 234 -22.91 -0.15 -32.31
C PHE A 234 -21.42 -0.27 -32.02
N THR A 235 -20.77 0.84 -31.69
CA THR A 235 -19.36 0.86 -31.23
C THR A 235 -19.29 1.33 -29.79
N SER A 236 -18.36 0.76 -29.03
CA SER A 236 -18.11 1.15 -27.65
C SER A 236 -16.70 0.69 -27.22
N PHE A 237 -16.35 0.99 -25.98
CA PHE A 237 -15.15 0.45 -25.36
C PHE A 237 -15.42 -0.04 -23.94
N ALA A 238 -14.55 -0.93 -23.47
CA ALA A 238 -14.54 -1.46 -22.12
C ALA A 238 -13.10 -1.70 -21.68
N TYR A 239 -12.88 -1.96 -20.40
CA TYR A 239 -11.60 -2.41 -19.89
C TYR A 239 -11.79 -3.54 -18.87
N GLU A 240 -10.78 -4.41 -18.76
CA GLU A 240 -10.61 -5.32 -17.64
C GLU A 240 -9.37 -4.86 -16.86
N GLY A 241 -9.55 -4.61 -15.57
CA GLY A 241 -8.49 -4.12 -14.69
C GLY A 241 -7.93 -5.24 -13.82
N HIS A 242 -6.60 -5.34 -13.78
CA HIS A 242 -5.88 -6.25 -12.90
C HIS A 242 -4.78 -5.50 -12.17
N SER A 243 -4.71 -5.65 -10.84
CA SER A 243 -3.61 -5.12 -10.05
C SER A 243 -2.77 -6.25 -9.46
N TYR A 244 -1.45 -6.11 -9.53
CA TYR A 244 -0.53 -7.05 -8.89
C TYR A 244 0.76 -6.37 -8.43
N PRO A 245 1.33 -6.78 -7.29
CA PRO A 245 2.62 -6.27 -6.86
C PRO A 245 3.74 -6.78 -7.77
N LYS A 246 4.67 -5.89 -8.08
CA LYS A 246 5.92 -6.21 -8.78
C LYS A 246 7.02 -5.30 -8.27
N ASP A 247 8.04 -5.88 -7.67
CA ASP A 247 9.15 -5.14 -7.05
C ASP A 247 8.64 -4.11 -6.01
N ASN A 248 8.82 -2.81 -6.29
CA ASN A 248 8.36 -1.71 -5.45
C ASN A 248 7.03 -1.08 -5.93
N ASP A 249 6.40 -1.65 -6.96
CA ASP A 249 5.23 -1.06 -7.60
C ASP A 249 4.01 -1.97 -7.44
N ILE A 250 2.81 -1.39 -7.43
CA ILE A 250 1.60 -2.09 -7.85
C ILE A 250 1.44 -1.81 -9.34
N VAL A 251 1.50 -2.86 -10.14
CA VAL A 251 1.23 -2.77 -11.58
C VAL A 251 -0.28 -2.81 -11.76
N LEU A 252 -0.81 -1.75 -12.37
CA LEU A 252 -2.19 -1.62 -12.79
C LEU A 252 -2.26 -1.92 -14.29
N GLN A 253 -2.60 -3.16 -14.62
CA GLN A 253 -2.77 -3.59 -15.99
C GLN A 253 -4.22 -3.39 -16.42
N LEU A 254 -4.44 -2.59 -17.46
CA LEU A 254 -5.73 -2.38 -18.07
C LEU A 254 -5.76 -3.00 -19.47
N ASP A 255 -6.54 -4.06 -19.61
CA ASP A 255 -6.81 -4.71 -20.89
C ASP A 255 -7.98 -3.98 -21.56
N LEU A 256 -7.65 -3.08 -22.49
CA LEU A 256 -8.57 -2.19 -23.18
C LEU A 256 -9.19 -2.87 -24.39
N LYS A 257 -10.52 -2.78 -24.49
CA LYS A 257 -11.33 -3.36 -25.55
C LYS A 257 -12.03 -2.22 -26.29
N THR A 258 -11.60 -1.90 -27.50
CA THR A 258 -12.34 -1.01 -28.42
C THR A 258 -13.09 -1.89 -29.40
N PHE A 259 -14.42 -1.83 -29.46
CA PHE A 259 -15.18 -2.84 -30.18
C PHE A 259 -16.45 -2.35 -30.87
N MET A 260 -16.91 -3.17 -31.81
CA MET A 260 -18.20 -3.10 -32.48
C MET A 260 -18.98 -4.41 -32.27
N VAL A 261 -20.29 -4.34 -32.04
CA VAL A 261 -21.16 -5.51 -31.80
C VAL A 261 -21.95 -5.83 -33.06
N LYS A 262 -21.75 -7.03 -33.62
CA LYS A 262 -22.28 -7.45 -34.92
C LYS A 262 -23.80 -7.58 -34.90
N SER A 263 -24.35 -8.26 -33.89
CA SER A 263 -25.80 -8.44 -33.71
C SER A 263 -26.58 -7.15 -33.43
N MET A 264 -25.89 -6.08 -33.00
CA MET A 264 -26.50 -4.77 -32.73
C MET A 264 -26.31 -3.76 -33.86
N SER A 265 -25.51 -4.10 -34.87
CA SER A 265 -25.25 -3.23 -36.02
C SER A 265 -25.93 -3.78 -37.27
N TRP A 266 -26.58 -2.91 -38.04
CA TRP A 266 -27.41 -3.30 -39.17
C TRP A 266 -27.36 -2.25 -40.29
N GLY A 267 -27.72 -2.66 -41.50
CA GLY A 267 -27.84 -1.77 -42.65
C GLY A 267 -28.87 -2.30 -43.65
N LEU A 268 -29.74 -1.42 -44.15
CA LEU A 268 -30.70 -1.74 -45.20
C LEU A 268 -29.96 -2.08 -46.51
N ALA A 269 -30.53 -2.97 -47.33
CA ALA A 269 -29.86 -3.46 -48.53
C ALA A 269 -29.47 -2.30 -49.49
N GLU A 270 -30.36 -1.34 -49.65
CA GLU A 270 -30.18 -0.11 -50.45
C GLU A 270 -29.13 0.86 -49.87
N ALA A 271 -28.84 0.76 -48.59
CA ALA A 271 -27.85 1.59 -47.89
C ALA A 271 -26.45 0.95 -47.87
N LYS A 272 -26.31 -0.31 -48.32
CA LYS A 272 -25.03 -1.03 -48.31
C LYS A 272 -24.09 -0.57 -49.44
N ASN A 273 -23.57 0.64 -49.31
CA ASN A 273 -22.58 1.23 -50.22
C ASN A 273 -21.31 1.67 -49.46
N ALA A 274 -20.27 2.09 -50.19
CA ALA A 274 -18.99 2.47 -49.59
C ALA A 274 -19.06 3.74 -48.72
N GLY A 275 -19.89 4.72 -49.08
CA GLY A 275 -20.03 5.98 -48.33
C GLY A 275 -20.68 5.75 -46.96
N THR A 276 -21.76 4.96 -46.93
CA THR A 276 -22.41 4.57 -45.67
C THR A 276 -21.48 3.70 -44.82
N LEU A 277 -20.78 2.72 -45.40
CA LEU A 277 -19.82 1.92 -44.64
C LEU A 277 -18.69 2.78 -44.05
N ARG A 278 -18.22 3.79 -44.79
CA ARG A 278 -17.23 4.74 -44.28
C ARG A 278 -17.76 5.59 -43.14
N HIS A 279 -19.03 6.00 -43.19
CA HIS A 279 -19.71 6.70 -42.09
C HIS A 279 -19.68 5.86 -40.80
N GLU A 280 -20.07 4.59 -40.90
CA GLU A 280 -20.05 3.66 -39.76
C GLU A 280 -18.62 3.37 -39.27
N GLN A 281 -17.64 3.29 -40.17
CA GLN A 281 -16.24 3.15 -39.79
C GLN A 281 -15.73 4.36 -39.00
N LEU A 282 -16.16 5.58 -39.35
CA LEU A 282 -15.73 6.79 -38.66
C LEU A 282 -16.23 6.83 -37.21
N HIS A 283 -17.44 6.34 -36.93
CA HIS A 283 -17.91 6.10 -35.55
C HIS A 283 -16.97 5.17 -34.77
N PHE A 284 -16.47 4.10 -35.41
CA PHE A 284 -15.52 3.20 -34.78
C PHE A 284 -14.16 3.86 -34.53
N ASP A 285 -13.70 4.69 -35.48
CA ASP A 285 -12.47 5.48 -35.37
C ASP A 285 -12.57 6.51 -34.23
N ILE A 286 -13.72 7.18 -34.05
CA ILE A 286 -14.00 8.08 -32.91
C ILE A 286 -13.84 7.33 -31.59
N THR A 287 -14.48 6.16 -31.47
CA THR A 287 -14.39 5.33 -30.27
C THR A 287 -12.93 4.96 -29.94
N ARG A 288 -12.11 4.63 -30.94
CA ARG A 288 -10.67 4.37 -30.73
C ARG A 288 -9.90 5.59 -30.25
N ILE A 289 -10.19 6.78 -30.79
CA ILE A 289 -9.55 8.03 -30.38
C ILE A 289 -9.87 8.33 -28.91
N VAL A 290 -11.13 8.16 -28.50
CA VAL A 290 -11.53 8.38 -27.11
C VAL A 290 -10.84 7.42 -26.15
N VAL A 291 -10.63 6.16 -26.54
CA VAL A 291 -9.82 5.22 -25.75
C VAL A 291 -8.37 5.68 -25.60
N GLU A 292 -7.79 6.31 -26.62
CA GLU A 292 -6.45 6.91 -26.48
C GLU A 292 -6.44 8.08 -25.50
N ARG A 293 -7.48 8.92 -25.52
CA ARG A 293 -7.61 10.04 -24.61
C ARG A 293 -7.83 9.56 -23.17
N PHE A 294 -8.57 8.47 -22.98
CA PHE A 294 -8.70 7.78 -21.69
C PHE A 294 -7.34 7.34 -21.13
N LYS A 295 -6.49 6.68 -21.95
CA LYS A 295 -5.12 6.30 -21.55
C LYS A 295 -4.32 7.53 -21.07
N LYS A 296 -4.34 8.61 -21.85
CA LYS A 296 -3.64 9.86 -21.51
C LYS A 296 -4.16 10.52 -20.24
N ARG A 297 -5.48 10.46 -19.99
CA ARG A 297 -6.08 10.96 -18.74
C ARG A 297 -5.57 10.16 -17.55
N LEU A 298 -5.51 8.83 -17.65
CA LEU A 298 -4.99 7.99 -16.57
C LEU A 298 -3.50 8.22 -16.31
N GLU A 299 -2.70 8.40 -17.35
CA GLU A 299 -1.28 8.73 -17.22
C GLU A 299 -1.03 10.09 -16.56
N ALA A 300 -1.96 11.03 -16.72
CA ALA A 300 -1.91 12.36 -16.12
C ALA A 300 -2.62 12.44 -14.76
N ALA A 301 -3.41 11.43 -14.38
CA ALA A 301 -4.17 11.42 -13.14
C ALA A 301 -3.27 11.15 -11.93
N GLU A 302 -3.61 11.75 -10.79
CA GLU A 302 -2.92 11.51 -9.51
C GLU A 302 -3.43 10.21 -8.86
N LEU A 303 -3.16 9.07 -9.50
CA LEU A 303 -3.52 7.77 -8.95
C LEU A 303 -2.75 7.49 -7.67
N THR A 304 -3.45 6.98 -6.65
CA THR A 304 -2.87 6.58 -5.37
C THR A 304 -3.10 5.10 -5.11
N ILE A 305 -2.22 4.45 -4.34
CA ILE A 305 -2.40 3.03 -4.00
C ILE A 305 -3.73 2.81 -3.26
N GLU A 306 -4.19 3.85 -2.56
CA GLU A 306 -5.39 3.83 -1.73
C GLU A 306 -6.69 4.00 -2.53
N ASP A 307 -6.67 4.63 -3.71
CA ASP A 307 -7.89 5.01 -4.45
C ASP A 307 -7.82 4.92 -5.98
N TYR A 308 -6.82 4.22 -6.54
CA TYR A 308 -6.68 4.12 -8.00
C TYR A 308 -7.92 3.52 -8.70
N ASP A 309 -8.63 2.59 -8.06
CA ASP A 309 -9.81 1.93 -8.64
C ASP A 309 -10.96 2.94 -8.88
N SER A 310 -11.26 3.80 -7.92
CA SER A 310 -12.32 4.81 -8.04
C SER A 310 -11.99 5.83 -9.13
N GLU A 311 -10.73 6.28 -9.17
CA GLU A 311 -10.28 7.27 -10.15
C GLU A 311 -10.30 6.69 -11.57
N ILE A 312 -9.85 5.45 -11.78
CA ILE A 312 -9.94 4.78 -13.09
C ILE A 312 -11.40 4.68 -13.54
N GLN A 313 -12.31 4.30 -12.64
CA GLN A 313 -13.74 4.21 -12.95
C GLN A 313 -14.35 5.58 -13.29
N TYR A 314 -13.96 6.64 -12.58
CA TYR A 314 -14.39 8.01 -12.88
C TYR A 314 -13.92 8.43 -14.28
N GLN A 315 -12.63 8.25 -14.60
CA GLN A 315 -12.08 8.60 -15.90
C GLN A 315 -12.70 7.77 -17.04
N PHE A 316 -13.06 6.52 -16.78
CA PHE A 316 -13.80 5.70 -17.73
C PHE A 316 -15.18 6.29 -18.04
N LEU A 317 -15.93 6.72 -17.03
CA LEU A 317 -17.25 7.35 -17.23
C LEU A 317 -17.14 8.67 -18.01
N GLU A 318 -16.12 9.47 -17.74
CA GLU A 318 -15.85 10.69 -18.50
C GLU A 318 -15.53 10.39 -19.98
N ALA A 319 -14.68 9.38 -20.24
CA ALA A 319 -14.40 8.94 -21.60
C ALA A 319 -15.64 8.37 -22.30
N PHE A 320 -16.50 7.64 -21.58
CA PHE A 320 -17.76 7.12 -22.14
C PHE A 320 -18.72 8.26 -22.51
N ARG A 321 -18.82 9.31 -21.69
CA ARG A 321 -19.61 10.51 -22.01
C ARG A 321 -19.07 11.22 -23.24
N GLU A 322 -17.75 11.44 -23.29
CA GLU A 322 -17.07 12.04 -24.45
C GLU A 322 -17.33 11.27 -25.74
N MET A 323 -17.21 9.94 -25.72
CA MET A 323 -17.49 9.08 -26.86
C MET A 323 -18.89 9.31 -27.42
N ASN A 324 -19.91 9.38 -26.56
CA ASN A 324 -21.29 9.60 -26.99
C ASN A 324 -21.47 11.03 -27.55
N THR A 325 -20.89 12.03 -26.90
CA THR A 325 -20.93 13.42 -27.37
C THR A 325 -20.27 13.59 -28.74
N GLU A 326 -19.12 12.95 -28.98
CA GLU A 326 -18.44 13.04 -30.28
C GLU A 326 -19.17 12.29 -31.40
N GLN A 327 -19.71 11.10 -31.11
CA GLN A 327 -20.54 10.37 -32.08
C GLN A 327 -21.79 11.18 -32.46
N GLU A 328 -22.48 11.79 -31.48
CA GLU A 328 -23.65 12.65 -31.74
C GLU A 328 -23.26 13.91 -32.53
N ALA A 329 -22.14 14.55 -32.20
CA ALA A 329 -21.64 15.71 -32.94
C ALA A 329 -21.33 15.36 -34.40
N TYR A 330 -20.74 14.19 -34.65
CA TYR A 330 -20.46 13.70 -36.00
C TYR A 330 -21.74 13.41 -36.80
N ASP A 331 -22.70 12.71 -36.20
CA ASP A 331 -24.00 12.44 -36.82
C ASP A 331 -24.76 13.74 -37.14
N ASN A 332 -24.77 14.71 -36.22
CA ASN A 332 -25.43 16.00 -36.42
C ASN A 332 -24.76 16.81 -37.54
N ALA A 333 -23.42 16.87 -37.58
CA ALA A 333 -22.69 17.62 -38.60
C ALA A 333 -22.88 17.04 -40.00
N THR A 334 -22.88 15.71 -40.12
CA THR A 334 -23.03 15.03 -41.41
C THR A 334 -24.49 14.83 -41.83
N GLY A 335 -25.45 15.16 -40.97
CA GLY A 335 -26.86 14.81 -41.19
C GLY A 335 -27.05 13.30 -41.32
N HIS A 336 -26.40 12.53 -40.44
CA HIS A 336 -26.33 11.07 -40.47
C HIS A 336 -25.78 10.52 -41.81
N GLY A 337 -24.68 11.12 -42.30
CA GLY A 337 -24.00 10.70 -43.54
C GLY A 337 -24.60 11.24 -44.84
N LEU A 338 -25.57 12.17 -44.78
CA LEU A 338 -26.19 12.77 -45.97
C LEU A 338 -25.38 13.95 -46.55
N ASN A 339 -24.55 14.60 -45.72
CA ASN A 339 -23.70 15.72 -46.12
C ASN A 339 -22.27 15.24 -46.38
N ALA A 340 -21.97 14.95 -47.66
CA ALA A 340 -20.66 14.47 -48.09
C ALA A 340 -19.51 15.45 -47.82
N GLY A 341 -19.78 16.77 -47.82
CA GLY A 341 -18.76 17.79 -47.56
C GLY A 341 -18.29 17.75 -46.10
N GLU A 342 -19.24 17.69 -45.17
CA GLU A 342 -18.96 17.56 -43.73
C GLU A 342 -18.34 16.20 -43.40
N GLN A 343 -18.85 15.11 -44.01
CA GLN A 343 -18.25 13.79 -43.82
C GLN A 343 -16.78 13.77 -44.25
N ALA A 344 -16.44 14.37 -45.40
CA ALA A 344 -15.06 14.47 -45.86
C ALA A 344 -14.18 15.34 -44.92
N ALA A 345 -14.75 16.36 -44.27
CA ALA A 345 -14.04 17.17 -43.30
C ALA A 345 -13.71 16.39 -42.02
N TRP A 346 -14.69 15.65 -41.50
CA TRP A 346 -14.51 14.75 -40.37
C TRP A 346 -13.54 13.61 -40.69
N ASP A 347 -13.63 13.02 -41.88
CA ASP A 347 -12.71 11.98 -42.35
C ASP A 347 -11.25 12.43 -42.26
N ARG A 348 -10.94 13.64 -42.75
CA ARG A 348 -9.59 14.21 -42.68
C ARG A 348 -9.13 14.43 -41.25
N LYS A 349 -10.02 14.95 -40.38
CA LYS A 349 -9.72 15.19 -38.96
C LYS A 349 -9.40 13.88 -38.25
N ILE A 350 -10.33 12.92 -38.31
CA ILE A 350 -10.26 11.65 -37.58
C ILE A 350 -9.12 10.79 -38.11
N SER A 351 -8.91 10.73 -39.43
CA SER A 351 -7.80 9.98 -40.02
C SER A 351 -6.44 10.53 -39.57
N LYS A 352 -6.30 11.87 -39.45
CA LYS A 352 -5.09 12.48 -38.90
C LYS A 352 -4.86 12.06 -37.45
N GLU A 353 -5.89 12.10 -36.62
CA GLU A 353 -5.78 11.69 -35.21
C GLU A 353 -5.42 10.21 -35.08
N ILE A 354 -6.05 9.32 -35.86
CA ILE A 354 -5.71 7.89 -35.89
C ILE A 354 -4.24 7.67 -36.32
N LEU A 355 -3.76 8.37 -37.35
CA LEU A 355 -2.36 8.28 -37.78
C LEU A 355 -1.39 8.76 -36.69
N ASP A 356 -1.74 9.81 -35.96
CA ASP A 356 -0.93 10.32 -34.84
C ASP A 356 -0.84 9.29 -33.69
N ILE A 357 -1.88 8.46 -33.49
CA ILE A 357 -1.87 7.38 -32.49
C ILE A 357 -0.88 6.28 -32.89
N TYR A 358 -0.95 5.82 -34.14
CA TYR A 358 -0.16 4.67 -34.62
C TYR A 358 1.25 5.03 -35.12
N SER A 359 1.59 6.32 -35.23
CA SER A 359 2.96 6.77 -35.55
C SER A 359 3.85 6.96 -34.31
N ARG A 360 3.25 6.97 -33.11
CA ARG A 360 3.94 7.18 -31.82
C ARG A 360 4.16 5.88 -31.03
N GLN A 361 3.57 4.78 -31.48
CA GLN A 361 3.79 3.43 -30.99
C GLN A 361 4.92 2.78 -31.78
#